data_AF-A0A2S3QS43-F1
#
_entry.id   AF-A0A2S3QS43-F1
#
_cell.length_a   1.000
_cell.length_b   1.000
_cell.length_c   1.000
_cell.angle_alpha   90.00
_cell.angle_beta   90.00
_cell.angle_gamma   90.00
#
_symmetry.space_group_name_H-M   'P 1'
#
loop_
_entity.id
_entity.type
_entity.pdbx_description
1 polymer ?
#
loop_
_entity_poly.entity_id
_entity_poly.type
_entity_poly.pdbx_seq_one_letter_code
_entity_poly.pdbx_strand_id
1 'polypeptide(L)'
;MIELGFLKRYDSIKRLIDFGANGYFPLFEDIAMGSDFEEIRMTKAQRLKAKSLLKKISSHNNLEKQRVLFSTFDEIDQYIVARALVEMVEGKILDANPQLQ
;
A
#
# COMPACT_ATOMS: atom_id res chain seq x y z
N MET A 1 11.81 -12.29 6.74
CA MET A 1 10.65 -11.70 6.06
C MET A 1 10.30 -10.43 6.82
N ILE A 2 10.51 -9.22 6.27
CA ILE A 2 10.04 -8.00 6.97
C ILE A 2 8.55 -7.91 6.65
N GLU A 3 7.73 -8.38 7.58
CA GLU A 3 6.29 -8.38 7.42
C GLU A 3 5.77 -6.94 7.51
N LEU A 4 5.12 -6.48 6.44
CA LEU A 4 4.30 -5.26 6.46
C LEU A 4 3.13 -5.37 7.45
N GLY A 5 2.88 -6.55 8.03
CA GLY A 5 1.83 -6.83 9.02
C GLY A 5 1.81 -5.87 10.20
N PHE A 6 2.97 -5.33 10.62
CA PHE A 6 3.02 -4.28 11.65
C PHE A 6 2.19 -3.04 11.31
N LEU A 7 2.09 -2.68 10.03
CA LEU A 7 1.30 -1.53 9.58
C LEU A 7 -0.21 -1.74 9.74
N LYS A 8 -0.67 -3.01 9.82
CA LYS A 8 -2.07 -3.34 10.08
C LYS A 8 -2.56 -2.84 11.44
N ARG A 9 -1.70 -2.37 12.34
CA ARG A 9 -2.10 -1.75 13.61
C ARG A 9 -2.68 -0.34 13.47
N TYR A 10 -2.39 0.35 12.36
CA TYR A 10 -2.85 1.71 12.12
C TYR A 10 -4.22 1.68 11.43
N ASP A 11 -5.24 2.29 12.04
CA ASP A 11 -6.61 2.27 11.48
C ASP A 11 -6.74 2.97 10.14
N SER A 12 -5.88 3.97 9.88
CA SER A 12 -5.72 4.60 8.57
C SER A 12 -5.27 3.60 7.50
N ILE A 13 -4.31 2.73 7.84
CA ILE A 13 -3.82 1.69 6.91
C ILE A 13 -4.86 0.59 6.73
N LYS A 14 -5.54 0.14 7.80
CA LYS A 14 -6.62 -0.83 7.70
C LYS A 14 -7.69 -0.37 6.70
N ARG A 15 -8.14 0.88 6.80
CA ARG A 15 -9.12 1.47 5.88
C ARG A 15 -8.65 1.45 4.43
N LEU A 16 -7.38 1.77 4.17
CA LEU A 16 -6.81 1.71 2.81
C LEU A 16 -6.78 0.27 2.26
N ILE A 17 -6.46 -0.70 3.11
CA ILE A 17 -6.52 -2.13 2.74
C ILE A 17 -7.98 -2.55 2.48
N ASP A 18 -8.92 -2.08 3.28
CA ASP A 18 -10.35 -2.37 3.12
C ASP A 18 -10.88 -1.83 1.79
N PHE A 19 -10.50 -0.59 1.42
CA PHE A 19 -10.84 -0.03 0.12
C PHE A 19 -10.25 -0.89 -1.01
N GLY A 20 -8.96 -1.23 -0.94
CA GLY A 20 -8.31 -2.03 -1.98
C GLY A 20 -8.91 -3.43 -2.11
N ALA A 21 -9.29 -4.06 -1.01
CA ALA A 21 -9.97 -5.37 -1.03
C ALA A 21 -11.37 -5.31 -1.66
N ASN A 22 -11.98 -4.12 -1.76
CA ASN A 22 -13.23 -3.87 -2.49
C ASN A 22 -12.99 -3.27 -3.89
N GLY A 23 -11.74 -3.30 -4.39
CA GLY A 23 -11.38 -2.83 -5.74
C GLY A 23 -11.18 -1.32 -5.87
N TYR A 24 -11.11 -0.57 -4.77
CA TYR A 24 -10.93 0.88 -4.78
C TYR A 24 -9.59 1.30 -4.17
N PHE A 25 -8.77 2.02 -4.93
CA PHE A 25 -7.42 2.43 -4.52
C PHE A 25 -7.25 3.96 -4.49
N PRO A 26 -7.79 4.63 -3.46
CA PRO A 26 -7.92 6.08 -3.46
C PRO A 26 -6.61 6.88 -3.45
N LEU A 27 -5.48 6.25 -3.10
CA LEU A 27 -4.19 6.94 -3.07
C LEU A 27 -3.58 7.12 -4.45
N PHE A 28 -3.75 6.15 -5.34
CA PHE A 28 -3.05 6.10 -6.62
C PHE A 28 -4.02 6.01 -7.82
N GLU A 29 -5.25 6.48 -7.63
CA GLU A 29 -6.27 6.61 -8.69
C GLU A 29 -5.77 7.45 -9.88
N ASP A 30 -4.90 8.44 -9.60
CA ASP A 30 -4.33 9.36 -10.59
C ASP A 30 -2.92 8.96 -11.07
N ILE A 31 -2.37 7.83 -10.59
CA ILE A 31 -1.05 7.37 -11.01
C ILE A 31 -1.18 6.44 -12.19
N ALA A 32 -0.52 6.80 -13.30
CA ALA A 32 -0.27 5.87 -14.40
C ALA A 32 0.71 4.78 -13.92
N MET A 33 0.18 3.74 -13.29
CA MET A 33 0.97 2.54 -12.99
C MET A 33 1.32 1.91 -14.33
N GLY A 34 2.60 1.99 -14.71
CA GLY A 34 3.10 1.35 -15.92
C GLY A 34 2.89 -0.17 -15.88
N SER A 35 2.90 -0.80 -17.05
CA SER A 35 2.77 -2.26 -17.21
C SER A 35 3.78 -3.08 -16.40
N ASP A 36 4.90 -2.46 -16.01
CA ASP A 36 5.96 -3.09 -15.21
C ASP A 36 5.58 -3.25 -13.73
N PHE A 37 4.41 -2.73 -13.31
CA PHE A 37 3.93 -2.82 -11.93
C PHE A 37 3.71 -4.27 -11.47
N GLU A 38 3.40 -5.20 -12.38
CA GLU A 38 2.98 -6.56 -12.01
C GLU A 38 4.15 -7.47 -11.61
N GLU A 39 5.34 -7.33 -12.24
CA GLU A 39 6.36 -8.40 -12.20
C GLU A 39 7.43 -8.27 -11.10
N ILE A 40 7.65 -7.10 -10.51
CA ILE A 40 8.81 -6.91 -9.63
C ILE A 40 8.43 -7.09 -8.14
N ARG A 41 8.86 -8.23 -7.56
CA ARG A 41 8.83 -8.43 -6.10
C ARG A 41 9.67 -7.37 -5.39
N MET A 42 9.13 -6.79 -4.32
CA MET A 42 9.85 -5.77 -3.55
C MET A 42 11.11 -6.33 -2.89
N THR A 43 12.24 -5.65 -3.10
CA THR A 43 13.50 -5.89 -2.40
C THR A 43 13.38 -5.58 -0.90
N LYS A 44 14.33 -6.08 -0.09
CA LYS A 44 14.37 -5.79 1.36
C LYS A 44 14.47 -4.29 1.64
N ALA A 45 15.25 -3.55 0.84
CA ALA A 45 15.39 -2.10 0.96
C ALA A 45 14.07 -1.38 0.66
N GLN A 46 13.39 -1.76 -0.42
CA GLN A 46 12.07 -1.22 -0.77
C GLN A 46 11.02 -1.53 0.30
N ARG A 47 11.00 -2.74 0.89
CA ARG A 47 10.09 -3.07 2.00
C ARG A 47 10.33 -2.20 3.25
N LEU A 48 11.59 -1.91 3.56
CA LEU A 48 11.93 -0.99 4.66
C LEU A 48 11.49 0.45 4.35
N LYS A 49 11.69 0.89 3.10
CA LYS A 49 11.25 2.22 2.64
C LYS A 49 9.73 2.34 2.67
N ALA A 50 9.00 1.35 2.14
CA ALA A 50 7.54 1.27 2.22
C ALA A 50 7.03 1.33 3.66
N LYS A 51 7.67 0.61 4.60
CA LYS A 51 7.31 0.70 6.02
C LYS A 51 7.42 2.13 6.56
N SER A 52 8.45 2.87 6.16
CA SER A 52 8.63 4.27 6.55
C SER A 52 7.57 5.18 5.91
N LEU A 53 7.35 5.05 4.60
CA LEU A 53 6.40 5.88 3.84
C LEU A 53 4.95 5.64 4.26
N LEU A 54 4.52 4.38 4.38
CA LEU A 54 3.19 4.03 4.87
C LEU A 54 2.98 4.48 6.32
N LYS A 55 4.02 4.48 7.16
CA LYS A 55 3.95 5.07 8.51
C LYS A 55 3.74 6.59 8.48
N LYS A 56 4.34 7.31 7.50
CA LYS A 56 4.08 8.75 7.31
C LYS A 56 2.62 8.97 6.90
N ILE A 57 2.14 8.23 5.89
CA ILE A 57 0.73 8.27 5.45
C ILE A 57 -0.21 7.97 6.61
N SER A 58 0.10 6.96 7.43
CA SER A 58 -0.75 6.53 8.53
C SER A 58 -0.88 7.57 9.65
N SER A 59 0.00 8.57 9.69
CA SER A 59 -0.07 9.67 10.66
C SER A 59 -1.24 10.63 10.39
N HIS A 60 -1.83 10.55 9.20
CA HIS A 60 -3.04 11.27 8.83
C HIS A 60 -4.24 10.31 8.83
N ASN A 61 -5.32 10.70 9.50
CA ASN A 61 -6.56 9.90 9.60
C ASN A 61 -7.62 10.28 8.55
N ASN A 62 -7.36 11.33 7.78
CA ASN A 62 -8.23 11.86 6.73
C ASN A 62 -7.65 11.47 5.37
N LEU A 63 -8.50 10.92 4.49
CA LEU A 63 -8.10 10.38 3.19
C LEU A 63 -7.50 11.47 2.28
N GLU A 64 -8.07 12.66 2.27
CA GLU A 64 -7.57 13.76 1.45
C GLU A 64 -6.16 14.19 1.86
N LYS A 65 -5.90 14.29 3.18
CA LYS A 65 -4.54 14.56 3.68
C LYS A 65 -3.55 13.44 3.32
N GLN A 66 -4.01 12.19 3.27
CA GLN A 66 -3.19 11.07 2.83
C GLN A 66 -2.88 11.16 1.33
N ARG A 67 -3.86 11.49 0.49
CA ARG A 67 -3.69 11.73 -0.95
C ARG A 67 -2.70 12.85 -1.21
N VAL A 68 -2.90 14.00 -0.56
CA VAL A 68 -2.01 15.17 -0.69
C VAL A 68 -0.58 14.82 -0.25
N LEU A 69 -0.39 14.12 0.87
CA LEU A 69 0.96 13.69 1.28
C LEU A 69 1.55 12.73 0.24
N PHE A 70 0.79 11.74 -0.19
CA PHE A 70 1.24 10.75 -1.15
C PHE A 70 1.64 11.39 -2.50
N SER A 71 0.88 12.37 -2.99
CA SER A 71 1.21 13.10 -4.22
C SER A 71 2.50 13.93 -4.11
N THR A 72 3.00 14.19 -2.89
CA THR A 72 4.31 14.86 -2.72
C THR A 72 5.50 13.90 -2.80
N PHE A 73 5.26 12.58 -2.82
CA PHE A 73 6.34 11.61 -2.95
C PHE A 73 6.87 11.59 -4.38
N ASP A 74 8.14 11.25 -4.56
CA ASP A 74 8.69 10.98 -5.88
C ASP A 74 8.04 9.72 -6.50
N GLU A 75 8.13 9.59 -7.82
CA GLU A 75 7.49 8.51 -8.58
C GLU A 75 7.87 7.11 -8.07
N ILE A 76 9.14 6.92 -7.68
CA ILE A 76 9.65 5.65 -7.17
C ILE A 76 9.02 5.35 -5.79
N ASP A 77 8.88 6.36 -4.94
CA ASP A 77 8.26 6.22 -3.62
C ASP A 77 6.76 6.00 -3.70
N GLN A 78 6.09 6.66 -4.63
CA GLN A 78 4.70 6.38 -4.96
C GLN A 78 4.52 4.93 -5.39
N TYR A 79 5.39 4.43 -6.29
CA TYR A 79 5.40 3.03 -6.73
C TYR A 79 5.62 2.06 -5.56
N ILE A 80 6.61 2.32 -4.71
CA ILE A 80 6.94 1.48 -3.55
C ILE A 80 5.75 1.41 -2.57
N VAL A 81 5.07 2.53 -2.34
CA VAL A 81 3.88 2.59 -1.48
C VAL A 81 2.72 1.82 -2.08
N ALA A 82 2.45 2.02 -3.38
CA ALA A 82 1.36 1.33 -4.06
C ALA A 82 1.57 -0.18 -4.07
N ARG A 83 2.76 -0.65 -4.46
CA ARG A 83 3.10 -2.08 -4.45
C ARG A 83 2.96 -2.68 -3.05
N ALA A 84 3.44 -1.99 -2.02
CA ALA A 84 3.30 -2.44 -0.65
C ALA A 84 1.83 -2.51 -0.21
N LEU A 85 0.99 -1.54 -0.62
CA LEU A 85 -0.44 -1.57 -0.30
C LEU A 85 -1.14 -2.72 -1.03
N VAL A 86 -0.82 -2.96 -2.30
CA VAL A 86 -1.35 -4.10 -3.08
C VAL A 86 -0.96 -5.43 -2.44
N GLU A 87 0.31 -5.64 -2.06
CA GLU A 87 0.72 -6.87 -1.35
C GLU A 87 -0.09 -7.07 -0.04
N MET A 88 -0.41 -5.99 0.68
CA MET A 88 -1.23 -6.07 1.91
C MET A 88 -2.71 -6.37 1.63
N VAL A 89 -3.24 -5.87 0.51
CA VAL A 89 -4.59 -6.14 0.03
C VAL A 89 -4.71 -7.58 -0.45
N GLU A 90 -3.77 -8.07 -1.26
CA GLU A 90 -3.67 -9.47 -1.67
C GLU A 90 -3.64 -10.39 -0.45
N GLY A 91 -2.77 -10.08 0.52
CA GLY A 91 -2.72 -10.83 1.78
C GLY A 91 -4.07 -10.90 2.48
N LYS A 92 -4.80 -9.78 2.56
CA LYS A 92 -6.16 -9.77 3.15
C LYS A 92 -7.16 -10.60 2.34
N ILE A 93 -7.11 -10.55 1.01
CA ILE A 93 -8.01 -11.31 0.13
C ILE A 93 -7.75 -12.81 0.30
N LEU A 94 -6.49 -13.23 0.34
CA LEU A 94 -6.08 -14.61 0.57
C LEU A 94 -6.47 -15.09 1.98
N ASP A 95 -6.27 -14.26 3.01
CA ASP A 95 -6.70 -14.55 4.38
C ASP A 95 -8.22 -14.79 4.46
N ALA A 96 -9.01 -14.05 3.66
CA ALA A 96 -10.48 -14.19 3.59
C ALA A 96 -10.94 -15.35 2.68
N ASN A 97 -10.08 -15.82 1.78
CA ASN A 97 -10.36 -16.90 0.83
C ASN A 97 -9.22 -17.94 0.86
N PRO A 98 -9.11 -18.75 1.94
CA PRO A 98 -8.01 -19.72 2.09
C PRO A 98 -7.90 -20.72 0.93
N GLN A 99 -8.99 -20.96 0.21
CA GLN A 99 -9.03 -21.79 -0.99
C GLN A 99 -8.22 -21.25 -2.18
N LEU A 100 -7.78 -19.99 -2.14
CA LEU A 100 -6.97 -19.33 -3.17
C LEU A 100 -5.46 -19.35 -2.85
N GLN A 101 -5.05 -19.89 -1.70
CA GLN A 101 -3.65 -19.92 -1.26
C GLN A 101 -2.82 -21.04 -1.93
#